data_AF-A0AAJ1CFI9-F1
#
_entry.id   AF-A0AAJ1CFI9-F1
#
_cell.length_a   1.000
_cell.length_b   1.000
_cell.length_c   1.000
_cell.angle_alpha   90.00
_cell.angle_beta   90.00
_cell.angle_gamma   90.00
#
_symmetry.space_group_name_H-M   'P 1'
#
loop_
_entity.id
_entity.type
_entity.pdbx_description
1 polymer ?
#
loop_
_entity_poly.entity_id
_entity_poly.type
_entity_poly.pdbx_seq_one_letter_code
_entity_poly.pdbx_strand_id
1 'polypeptide(L)'
;MKPSEELKAYIEAEIIPRYGAFDAAHRTDHVRTVIAQSLVLAGHYEVDADMVYAIAAYHDTGLAYGRESHHIRSAEILLADTFMRQRFTEEQMAVMRDAIEDHRASSDHAPRTIYGRIVAEADRCIDPETVIRRTIQYGLAHYPALSREGQSDRCVEHLQRKYAEGGYLRLWIPESDNARKLAELRALIRDTARLREAFGRIYEEIYRS
;
A
#
# COMPACT_ATOMS: atom_id res chain seq x y z
N MET A 1 9.49 13.99 11.79
CA MET A 1 8.57 13.73 12.92
C MET A 1 8.95 12.39 13.57
N LYS A 2 8.76 12.20 14.89
CA LYS A 2 9.18 10.97 15.59
C LYS A 2 8.04 10.43 16.49
N PRO A 3 7.60 9.18 16.30
CA PRO A 3 6.68 8.55 17.24
C PRO A 3 7.38 8.22 18.57
N SER A 4 6.59 8.02 19.62
CA SER A 4 7.03 7.63 20.96
C SER A 4 7.68 6.25 20.97
N GLU A 5 8.71 6.07 21.80
CA GLU A 5 9.49 4.82 21.84
C GLU A 5 8.68 3.62 22.34
N GLU A 6 7.73 3.85 23.25
CA GLU A 6 6.83 2.80 23.76
C GLU A 6 5.94 2.25 22.64
N LEU A 7 5.33 3.13 21.85
CA LEU A 7 4.50 2.73 20.71
C LEU A 7 5.33 2.01 19.64
N LYS A 8 6.55 2.50 19.36
CA LYS A 8 7.48 1.82 18.44
C LYS A 8 7.79 0.41 18.91
N ALA A 9 8.18 0.26 20.17
CA ALA A 9 8.52 -1.04 20.75
C ALA A 9 7.34 -2.02 20.64
N TYR A 10 6.13 -1.56 20.95
CA TYR A 10 4.92 -2.37 20.82
C TYR A 10 4.66 -2.81 19.37
N ILE A 11 4.67 -1.88 18.42
CA ILE A 11 4.40 -2.19 17.01
C ILE A 11 5.46 -3.11 16.39
N GLU A 12 6.72 -2.92 16.75
CA GLU A 12 7.83 -3.79 16.31
C GLU A 12 7.71 -5.22 16.86
N ALA A 13 7.22 -5.37 18.09
CA ALA A 13 7.05 -6.67 18.72
C ALA A 13 5.77 -7.40 18.29
N GLU A 14 4.65 -6.68 18.19
CA GLU A 14 3.32 -7.30 18.12
C GLU A 14 2.64 -7.20 16.76
N ILE A 15 2.94 -6.16 15.98
CA ILE A 15 2.18 -5.80 14.78
C ILE A 15 2.94 -6.13 13.51
N ILE A 16 4.16 -5.61 13.35
CA ILE A 16 4.96 -5.85 12.14
C ILE A 16 5.22 -7.34 11.89
N PRO A 17 5.51 -8.20 12.89
CA PRO A 17 5.73 -9.62 12.65
C PRO A 17 4.53 -10.34 12.00
N ARG A 18 3.30 -9.84 12.15
CA ARG A 18 2.10 -10.42 11.53
C ARG A 18 2.15 -10.41 10.00
N TYR A 19 2.86 -9.44 9.42
CA TYR A 19 3.06 -9.32 7.96
C TYR A 19 3.94 -10.44 7.40
N GLY A 20 4.69 -11.16 8.24
CA GLY A 20 5.52 -12.30 7.80
C GLY A 20 4.72 -13.43 7.15
N ALA A 21 3.43 -13.55 7.47
CA ALA A 21 2.54 -14.56 6.92
C ALA A 21 1.85 -14.14 5.60
N PHE A 22 2.01 -12.90 5.15
CA PHE A 22 1.30 -12.38 3.98
C PHE A 22 2.04 -12.69 2.67
N ASP A 23 1.38 -12.38 1.55
CA ASP A 23 1.96 -12.55 0.22
C ASP A 23 3.23 -11.70 0.04
N ALA A 24 4.07 -12.06 -0.93
CA ALA A 24 5.39 -11.45 -1.12
C ALA A 24 5.35 -9.92 -1.29
N ALA A 25 4.24 -9.34 -1.74
CA ALA A 25 4.09 -7.89 -1.91
C ALA A 25 3.72 -7.17 -0.62
N HIS A 26 3.26 -7.87 0.41
CA HIS A 26 2.73 -7.29 1.67
C HIS A 26 3.49 -7.82 2.89
N ARG A 27 4.79 -8.09 2.76
CA ARG A 27 5.64 -8.54 3.87
C ARG A 27 6.13 -7.38 4.74
N THR A 28 7.03 -7.68 5.68
CA THR A 28 7.54 -6.72 6.66
C THR A 28 8.28 -5.54 6.02
N ASP A 29 8.89 -5.73 4.85
CA ASP A 29 9.52 -4.68 4.04
C ASP A 29 8.49 -3.67 3.49
N HIS A 30 7.30 -4.14 3.09
CA HIS A 30 6.20 -3.29 2.63
C HIS A 30 5.74 -2.35 3.75
N VAL A 31 5.30 -2.90 4.89
CA VAL A 31 4.79 -2.07 6.01
C VAL A 31 5.84 -1.09 6.53
N ARG A 32 7.13 -1.50 6.57
CA ARG A 32 8.22 -0.59 6.96
C ARG A 32 8.39 0.56 5.99
N THR A 33 8.27 0.29 4.69
CA THR A 33 8.31 1.33 3.66
C THR A 33 7.14 2.29 3.81
N VAL A 34 5.92 1.78 4.01
CA VAL A 34 4.71 2.60 4.21
C VAL A 34 4.83 3.46 5.47
N ILE A 35 5.31 2.90 6.58
CA ILE A 35 5.58 3.64 7.82
C ILE A 35 6.59 4.77 7.59
N ALA A 36 7.73 4.48 6.97
CA ALA A 36 8.77 5.46 6.74
C ALA A 36 8.28 6.60 5.84
N GLN A 37 7.60 6.27 4.75
CA GLN A 37 7.03 7.26 3.83
C GLN A 37 5.92 8.08 4.48
N SER A 38 5.05 7.44 5.27
CA SER A 38 3.99 8.14 6.01
C SER A 38 4.57 9.19 6.95
N LEU A 39 5.63 8.86 7.70
CA LEU A 39 6.29 9.80 8.61
C LEU A 39 7.01 10.96 7.89
N VAL A 40 7.54 10.72 6.69
CA VAL A 40 8.12 11.77 5.84
C VAL A 40 7.03 12.72 5.36
N LEU A 41 5.97 12.20 4.74
CA LEU A 41 4.85 13.00 4.22
C LEU A 41 4.17 13.80 5.32
N ALA A 42 3.96 13.16 6.48
CA ALA A 42 3.33 13.80 7.62
C ALA A 42 4.15 14.95 8.21
N GLY A 43 5.46 15.05 7.92
CA GLY A 43 6.28 16.19 8.31
C GLY A 43 5.88 17.52 7.67
N HIS A 44 5.00 17.50 6.66
CA HIS A 44 4.46 18.68 6.00
C HIS A 44 3.13 19.16 6.59
N TYR A 45 2.56 18.44 7.57
CA TYR A 45 1.23 18.68 8.10
C TYR A 45 1.22 18.74 9.63
N GLU A 46 0.26 19.45 10.22
CA GLU A 46 0.03 19.46 11.66
C GLU A 46 -0.76 18.20 12.08
N VAL A 47 -0.03 17.10 12.28
CA VAL A 47 -0.58 15.79 12.67
C VAL A 47 0.23 15.13 13.78
N ASP A 48 -0.40 14.19 14.48
CA ASP A 48 0.21 13.39 15.54
C ASP A 48 1.05 12.25 14.92
N ALA A 49 2.33 12.21 15.27
CA ALA A 49 3.28 11.19 14.85
C ALA A 49 2.87 9.77 15.21
N ASP A 50 2.31 9.60 16.41
CA ASP A 50 1.92 8.31 16.96
C ASP A 50 0.71 7.75 16.21
N MET A 51 -0.25 8.61 15.90
CA MET A 51 -1.40 8.23 15.07
C MET A 51 -0.96 7.82 13.66
N VAL A 52 -0.10 8.62 12.99
CA VAL A 52 0.43 8.27 11.65
C VAL A 52 1.14 6.91 11.68
N TYR A 53 1.99 6.71 12.68
CA TYR A 53 2.77 5.48 12.84
C TYR A 53 1.88 4.26 13.07
N ALA A 54 0.87 4.37 13.94
CA ALA A 54 -0.07 3.29 14.21
C ALA A 54 -0.97 3.00 13.01
N ILE A 55 -1.53 3.99 12.33
CA ILE A 55 -2.35 3.79 11.13
C ILE A 55 -1.54 3.06 10.05
N ALA A 56 -0.32 3.52 9.78
CA ALA A 56 0.56 2.89 8.80
C ALA A 56 0.94 1.44 9.20
N ALA A 57 1.14 1.15 10.48
CA ALA A 57 1.42 -0.20 10.93
C ALA A 57 0.22 -1.16 10.81
N TYR A 58 -0.99 -0.65 11.02
CA TYR A 58 -2.20 -1.49 11.03
C TYR A 58 -2.89 -1.63 9.67
N HIS A 59 -2.62 -0.74 8.69
CA HIS A 59 -3.44 -0.61 7.46
C HIS A 59 -3.75 -1.94 6.75
N ASP A 60 -2.81 -2.88 6.73
CA ASP A 60 -2.89 -4.15 6.01
C ASP A 60 -2.99 -5.39 6.92
N THR A 61 -3.11 -5.21 8.25
CA THR A 61 -3.21 -6.35 9.20
C THR A 61 -4.41 -7.27 8.92
N GLY A 62 -5.47 -6.72 8.34
CA GLY A 62 -6.66 -7.45 7.90
C GLY A 62 -6.44 -8.41 6.74
N LEU A 63 -5.28 -8.39 6.06
CA LEU A 63 -4.94 -9.35 5.00
C LEU A 63 -4.95 -10.80 5.51
N ALA A 64 -4.80 -11.01 6.82
CA ALA A 64 -5.00 -12.31 7.47
C ALA A 64 -6.39 -12.93 7.20
N TYR A 65 -7.38 -12.10 6.86
CA TYR A 65 -8.76 -12.50 6.59
C TYR A 65 -9.16 -12.36 5.12
N GLY A 66 -8.18 -12.12 4.24
CA GLY A 66 -8.37 -11.99 2.80
C GLY A 66 -8.43 -10.54 2.30
N ARG A 67 -8.15 -10.38 1.00
CA ARG A 67 -7.96 -9.08 0.35
C ARG A 67 -9.23 -8.25 0.18
N GLU A 68 -10.39 -8.85 0.07
CA GLU A 68 -11.61 -8.09 -0.25
C GLU A 68 -11.99 -7.10 0.87
N SER A 69 -11.88 -7.56 2.13
CA SER A 69 -12.30 -6.81 3.32
C SER A 69 -11.15 -6.36 4.22
N HIS A 70 -9.88 -6.53 3.81
CA HIS A 70 -8.70 -6.27 4.66
C HIS A 70 -8.73 -4.90 5.34
N HIS A 71 -8.98 -3.81 4.62
CA HIS A 71 -9.16 -2.46 5.20
C HIS A 71 -10.15 -2.39 6.38
N ILE A 72 -11.34 -3.01 6.27
CA ILE A 72 -12.31 -3.06 7.38
C ILE A 72 -11.78 -3.93 8.52
N ARG A 73 -11.20 -5.09 8.21
CA ARG A 73 -10.64 -6.01 9.21
C ARG A 73 -9.43 -5.40 9.94
N SER A 74 -8.60 -4.63 9.25
CA SER A 74 -7.47 -3.89 9.82
C SER A 74 -7.96 -2.86 10.85
N ALA A 75 -9.04 -2.15 10.52
CA ALA A 75 -9.70 -1.22 11.43
C ALA A 75 -10.27 -1.94 12.67
N GLU A 76 -10.93 -3.08 12.49
CA GLU A 76 -11.41 -3.91 13.60
C GLU A 76 -10.27 -4.39 14.51
N ILE A 77 -9.14 -4.83 13.92
CA ILE A 77 -7.94 -5.25 14.66
C ILE A 77 -7.38 -4.09 15.49
N LEU A 78 -7.29 -2.89 14.92
CA LEU A 78 -6.86 -1.70 15.65
C LEU A 78 -7.79 -1.39 16.83
N LEU A 79 -9.10 -1.39 16.61
CA LEU A 79 -10.09 -1.05 17.64
C LEU A 79 -10.18 -2.09 18.76
N ALA A 80 -9.87 -3.36 18.45
CA ALA A 80 -9.81 -4.43 19.44
C ALA A 80 -8.50 -4.45 20.25
N ASP A 81 -7.49 -3.66 19.85
CA ASP A 81 -6.19 -3.65 20.47
C ASP A 81 -6.18 -2.84 21.78
N THR A 82 -6.03 -3.54 22.90
CA THR A 82 -6.04 -2.94 24.24
C THR A 82 -4.92 -1.91 24.43
N PHE A 83 -3.74 -2.14 23.86
CA PHE A 83 -2.63 -1.18 23.96
C PHE A 83 -2.99 0.13 23.25
N MET A 84 -3.55 0.03 22.04
CA MET A 84 -3.98 1.21 21.28
C MET A 84 -5.09 1.97 22.00
N ARG A 85 -6.08 1.25 22.55
CA ARG A 85 -7.19 1.84 23.33
C ARG A 85 -6.75 2.54 24.62
N GLN A 86 -5.68 2.06 25.26
CA GLN A 86 -5.12 2.72 26.44
C GLN A 86 -4.31 3.96 26.06
N ARG A 87 -3.76 4.00 24.85
CA ARG A 87 -2.81 5.02 24.41
C ARG A 87 -3.46 6.22 23.73
N PHE A 88 -4.57 6.01 23.03
CA PHE A 88 -5.27 7.02 22.25
C PHE A 88 -6.69 7.27 22.76
N THR A 89 -7.20 8.49 22.58
CA THR A 89 -8.60 8.78 22.93
C THR A 89 -9.56 8.11 21.95
N GLU A 90 -10.83 7.98 22.33
CA GLU A 90 -11.87 7.42 21.45
C GLU A 90 -12.02 8.23 20.15
N GLU A 91 -11.83 9.56 20.18
CA GLU A 91 -11.82 10.41 18.99
C GLU A 91 -10.62 10.13 18.08
N GLN A 92 -9.43 9.94 18.66
CA GLN A 92 -8.24 9.57 17.90
C GLN A 92 -8.41 8.18 17.27
N MET A 93 -8.93 7.21 18.02
CA MET A 93 -9.22 5.87 17.52
C MET A 93 -10.24 5.90 16.36
N ALA A 94 -11.27 6.75 16.43
CA ALA A 94 -12.22 6.93 15.33
C ALA A 94 -11.55 7.51 14.06
N VAL A 95 -10.66 8.50 14.22
CA VAL A 95 -9.87 9.05 13.10
C VAL A 95 -8.94 8.00 12.48
N MET A 96 -8.31 7.18 13.32
CA MET A 96 -7.41 6.11 12.88
C MET A 96 -8.17 5.00 12.15
N ARG A 97 -9.34 4.60 12.66
CA ARG A 97 -10.26 3.67 11.97
C ARG A 97 -10.58 4.20 10.58
N ASP A 98 -11.06 5.44 10.49
CA ASP A 98 -11.46 6.05 9.22
C ASP A 98 -10.29 6.11 8.25
N ALA A 99 -9.08 6.44 8.72
CA ALA A 99 -7.88 6.45 7.91
C ALA A 99 -7.49 5.07 7.35
N ILE A 100 -7.65 4.01 8.16
CA ILE A 100 -7.37 2.62 7.75
C ILE A 100 -8.43 2.13 6.75
N GLU A 101 -9.71 2.38 6.98
CA GLU A 101 -10.77 1.95 6.07
C GLU A 101 -10.60 2.61 4.68
N ASP A 102 -10.15 3.86 4.66
CA ASP A 102 -10.09 4.65 3.43
C ASP A 102 -8.81 4.46 2.61
N HIS A 103 -7.83 3.66 3.08
CA HIS A 103 -6.49 3.68 2.49
C HIS A 103 -6.42 3.11 1.06
N ARG A 104 -7.37 2.25 0.67
CA ARG A 104 -7.28 1.49 -0.58
C ARG A 104 -7.27 2.39 -1.81
N ALA A 105 -6.38 2.08 -2.75
CA ALA A 105 -6.36 2.74 -4.07
C ALA A 105 -7.65 2.56 -4.89
N SER A 106 -8.41 1.48 -4.64
CA SER A 106 -9.67 1.18 -5.31
C SER A 106 -10.90 1.72 -4.58
N SER A 107 -10.73 2.52 -3.52
CA SER A 107 -11.85 3.23 -2.88
C SER A 107 -12.53 4.16 -3.89
N ASP A 108 -13.85 4.26 -3.83
CA ASP A 108 -14.67 5.13 -4.68
C ASP A 108 -14.79 6.56 -4.14
N HIS A 109 -14.29 6.80 -2.92
CA HIS A 109 -14.26 8.11 -2.29
C HIS A 109 -12.84 8.50 -1.85
N ALA A 110 -12.65 9.79 -1.59
CA ALA A 110 -11.42 10.29 -0.99
C ALA A 110 -11.34 9.91 0.50
N PRO A 111 -10.13 9.74 1.07
CA PRO A 111 -9.98 9.57 2.50
C PRO A 111 -10.55 10.75 3.28
N ARG A 112 -11.33 10.42 4.32
CA ARG A 112 -12.05 11.35 5.19
C ARG A 112 -11.13 12.25 5.99
N THR A 113 -9.94 11.77 6.32
CA THR A 113 -8.99 12.45 7.21
C THR A 113 -7.65 12.71 6.53
N ILE A 114 -6.91 13.72 7.02
CA ILE A 114 -5.53 13.96 6.56
C ILE A 114 -4.63 12.75 6.81
N TYR A 115 -4.84 12.03 7.93
CA TYR A 115 -4.13 10.79 8.23
C TYR A 115 -4.39 9.72 7.17
N GLY A 116 -5.65 9.54 6.75
CA GLY A 116 -6.03 8.63 5.68
C GLY A 116 -5.38 9.02 4.35
N ARG A 117 -5.30 10.31 4.03
CA ARG A 117 -4.60 10.79 2.82
C ARG A 117 -3.11 10.48 2.85
N ILE A 118 -2.45 10.69 3.98
CA ILE A 118 -1.01 10.41 4.18
C ILE A 118 -0.75 8.91 3.98
N VAL A 119 -1.48 8.04 4.68
CA VAL A 119 -1.22 6.59 4.61
C VAL A 119 -1.63 6.03 3.25
N ALA A 120 -2.77 6.45 2.69
CA ALA A 120 -3.16 6.07 1.33
C ALA A 120 -2.15 6.54 0.28
N GLU A 121 -1.47 7.66 0.50
CA GLU A 121 -0.40 8.12 -0.39
C GLU A 121 0.87 7.29 -0.23
N ALA A 122 1.29 7.03 1.01
CA ALA A 122 2.48 6.25 1.31
C ALA A 122 2.36 4.78 0.88
N ASP A 123 1.16 4.21 0.92
CA ASP A 123 0.89 2.85 0.46
C ASP A 123 1.01 2.70 -1.08
N ARG A 124 0.97 3.81 -1.83
CA ARG A 124 1.11 3.78 -3.29
C ARG A 124 2.54 3.55 -3.71
N CYS A 125 2.92 2.29 -3.85
CA CYS A 125 4.11 1.90 -4.58
C CYS A 125 3.91 2.15 -6.09
N ILE A 126 4.53 3.22 -6.64
CA ILE A 126 4.43 3.61 -8.06
C ILE A 126 5.78 3.45 -8.80
N ASP A 127 6.76 2.81 -8.18
CA ASP A 127 7.99 2.43 -8.88
C ASP A 127 7.66 1.45 -10.03
N PRO A 128 8.00 1.76 -11.31
CA PRO A 128 7.56 0.95 -12.44
C PRO A 128 7.99 -0.51 -12.37
N GLU A 129 9.23 -0.79 -11.98
CA GLU A 129 9.74 -2.16 -11.88
C GLU A 129 9.02 -2.94 -10.78
N THR A 130 8.85 -2.34 -9.60
CA THR A 130 8.11 -2.95 -8.49
C THR A 130 6.64 -3.18 -8.84
N VAL A 131 5.99 -2.23 -9.50
CA VAL A 131 4.60 -2.35 -9.95
C VAL A 131 4.43 -3.51 -10.93
N ILE A 132 5.31 -3.64 -11.92
CA ILE A 132 5.27 -4.75 -12.90
C ILE A 132 5.54 -6.08 -12.17
N ARG A 133 6.57 -6.14 -11.33
CA ARG A 133 6.93 -7.35 -10.56
C ARG A 133 5.77 -7.84 -9.69
N ARG A 134 5.18 -6.96 -8.88
CA ARG A 134 4.02 -7.28 -8.02
C ARG A 134 2.81 -7.72 -8.86
N THR A 135 2.58 -7.08 -10.01
CA THR A 135 1.50 -7.48 -10.92
C THR A 135 1.73 -8.89 -11.48
N ILE A 136 2.95 -9.22 -11.90
CA ILE A 136 3.32 -10.56 -12.39
C ILE A 136 3.15 -11.61 -11.29
N GLN A 137 3.71 -11.37 -10.10
CA GLN A 137 3.60 -12.30 -8.96
C GLN A 137 2.13 -12.59 -8.60
N TYR A 138 1.28 -11.56 -8.58
CA TYR A 138 -0.16 -11.74 -8.39
C TYR A 138 -0.78 -12.59 -9.51
N GLY A 139 -0.39 -12.35 -10.76
CA GLY A 139 -0.84 -13.12 -11.91
C GLY A 139 -0.51 -14.61 -11.80
N LEU A 140 0.73 -14.93 -11.41
CA LEU A 140 1.19 -16.31 -11.25
C LEU A 140 0.48 -17.03 -10.09
N ALA A 141 0.23 -16.33 -8.99
CA ALA A 141 -0.45 -16.90 -7.83
C ALA A 141 -1.95 -17.15 -8.06
N HIS A 142 -2.64 -16.23 -8.75
CA HIS A 142 -4.10 -16.26 -8.87
C HIS A 142 -4.61 -16.79 -10.22
N TYR A 143 -3.78 -16.77 -11.26
CA TYR A 143 -4.13 -17.23 -12.60
C TYR A 143 -3.04 -18.17 -13.18
N PRO A 144 -2.69 -19.27 -12.46
CA PRO A 144 -1.57 -20.12 -12.84
C PRO A 144 -1.74 -20.83 -14.20
N ALA A 145 -2.98 -20.94 -14.69
CA ALA A 145 -3.28 -21.56 -15.99
C ALA A 145 -3.01 -20.64 -17.19
N LEU A 146 -2.76 -19.34 -16.98
CA LEU A 146 -2.46 -18.42 -18.09
C LEU A 146 -1.06 -18.69 -18.66
N SER A 147 -0.97 -18.67 -19.99
CA SER A 147 0.32 -18.64 -20.68
C SER A 147 1.11 -17.39 -20.33
N ARG A 148 2.41 -17.36 -20.66
CA ARG A 148 3.22 -16.14 -20.54
C ARG A 148 2.57 -14.94 -21.24
N GLU A 149 1.98 -15.15 -22.42
CA GLU A 149 1.27 -14.11 -23.16
C GLU A 149 0.01 -13.65 -22.43
N GLY A 150 -0.81 -14.58 -21.91
CA GLY A 150 -1.96 -14.22 -21.07
C GLY A 150 -1.56 -13.49 -19.79
N GLN A 151 -0.41 -13.85 -19.19
CA GLN A 151 0.16 -13.11 -18.06
C GLN A 151 0.64 -11.71 -18.46
N SER A 152 1.14 -11.53 -19.69
CA SER A 152 1.49 -10.22 -20.23
C SER A 152 0.23 -9.36 -20.43
N ASP A 153 -0.79 -9.89 -21.09
CA ASP A 153 -2.01 -9.15 -21.43
C ASP A 153 -2.76 -8.67 -20.18
N ARG A 154 -2.95 -9.55 -19.18
CA ARG A 154 -3.55 -9.16 -17.90
C ARG A 154 -2.66 -8.16 -17.15
N CYS A 155 -1.34 -8.23 -17.26
CA CYS A 155 -0.47 -7.22 -16.67
C CYS A 155 -0.71 -5.84 -17.32
N VAL A 156 -0.72 -5.77 -18.66
CA VAL A 156 -1.00 -4.52 -19.39
C VAL A 156 -2.39 -3.98 -19.05
N GLU A 157 -3.43 -4.82 -19.05
CA GLU A 157 -4.80 -4.41 -18.71
C GLU A 157 -4.88 -3.84 -17.29
N HIS A 158 -4.25 -4.51 -16.32
CA HIS A 158 -4.20 -4.02 -14.94
C HIS A 158 -3.54 -2.65 -14.85
N LEU A 159 -2.39 -2.47 -15.52
CA LEU A 159 -1.67 -1.21 -15.51
C LEU A 159 -2.48 -0.09 -16.16
N GLN A 160 -3.16 -0.37 -17.27
CA GLN A 160 -4.03 0.59 -17.94
C GLN A 160 -5.19 1.02 -17.04
N ARG A 161 -5.92 0.07 -16.45
CA ARG A 161 -7.09 0.38 -15.61
C ARG A 161 -6.72 1.14 -14.35
N LYS A 162 -5.57 0.84 -13.74
CA LYS A 162 -5.14 1.44 -12.48
C LYS A 162 -4.39 2.76 -12.67
N TYR A 163 -3.34 2.78 -13.50
CA TYR A 163 -2.34 3.85 -13.51
C TYR A 163 -2.37 4.77 -14.73
N ALA A 164 -2.99 4.36 -15.84
CA ALA A 164 -3.01 5.20 -17.05
C ALA A 164 -3.81 6.50 -16.86
N GLU A 165 -3.80 7.34 -17.89
CA GLU A 165 -4.70 8.50 -17.99
C GLU A 165 -6.15 8.01 -17.87
N GLY A 166 -6.92 8.60 -16.95
CA GLY A 166 -8.28 8.14 -16.63
C GLY A 166 -8.37 6.87 -15.77
N GLY A 167 -7.24 6.23 -15.42
CA GLY A 167 -7.21 5.10 -14.49
C GLY A 167 -7.71 5.48 -13.09
N TYR A 168 -8.06 4.49 -12.27
CA TYR A 168 -8.71 4.75 -10.98
C TYR A 168 -7.77 5.21 -9.87
N LEU A 169 -6.44 5.06 -9.99
CA LEU A 169 -5.51 5.58 -9.00
C LEU A 169 -5.67 7.11 -8.88
N ARG A 170 -5.84 7.58 -7.65
CA ARG A 170 -5.81 9.00 -7.29
C ARG A 170 -4.55 9.29 -6.47
N LEU A 171 -4.09 10.54 -6.43
CA LEU A 171 -3.02 10.99 -5.53
C LEU A 171 -3.63 12.04 -4.59
N TRP A 172 -3.18 12.08 -3.33
CA TRP A 172 -3.80 12.90 -2.28
C TRP A 172 -2.86 13.94 -1.67
N ILE A 173 -1.54 13.72 -1.73
CA ILE A 173 -0.54 14.58 -1.09
C ILE A 173 0.38 15.20 -2.17
N PRO A 174 0.37 16.53 -2.37
CA PRO A 174 1.18 17.20 -3.38
C PRO A 174 2.70 17.06 -3.17
N GLU A 175 3.14 16.98 -1.92
CA GLU A 175 4.56 16.86 -1.55
C GLU A 175 5.12 15.46 -1.81
N SER A 176 4.25 14.50 -2.14
CA SER A 176 4.66 13.15 -2.51
C SER A 176 5.30 13.12 -3.88
N ASP A 177 6.41 12.38 -3.99
CA ASP A 177 7.09 12.10 -5.25
C ASP A 177 6.28 11.18 -6.20
N ASN A 178 5.14 10.69 -5.73
CA ASN A 178 4.25 9.83 -6.49
C ASN A 178 3.71 10.47 -7.76
N ALA A 179 3.54 11.79 -7.83
CA ALA A 179 3.11 12.46 -9.06
C ALA A 179 4.15 12.29 -10.17
N ARG A 180 5.44 12.46 -9.85
CA ARG A 180 6.56 12.25 -10.78
C ARG A 180 6.65 10.78 -11.17
N LYS A 181 6.64 9.86 -10.20
CA LYS A 181 6.69 8.40 -10.46
C LYS A 181 5.51 7.93 -11.32
N LEU A 182 4.31 8.46 -11.09
CA LEU A 182 3.13 8.13 -11.89
C LEU A 182 3.26 8.63 -13.32
N ALA A 183 3.87 9.80 -13.54
CA ALA A 183 4.17 10.29 -14.88
C ALA A 183 5.16 9.37 -15.62
N GLU A 184 6.19 8.87 -14.94
CA GLU A 184 7.16 7.90 -15.48
C GLU A 184 6.49 6.56 -15.82
N LEU A 185 5.67 6.03 -14.91
CA LEU A 185 4.91 4.81 -15.16
C LEU A 185 3.93 4.99 -16.34
N ARG A 186 3.26 6.14 -16.46
CA ARG A 186 2.39 6.45 -17.60
C ARG A 186 3.15 6.55 -18.91
N ALA A 187 4.36 7.10 -18.90
CA ALA A 187 5.22 7.10 -20.08
C ALA A 187 5.56 5.67 -20.52
N LEU A 188 5.87 4.78 -19.57
CA LEU A 188 6.08 3.36 -19.85
C LEU A 188 4.81 2.67 -20.38
N ILE A 189 3.63 2.95 -19.81
CA ILE A 189 2.36 2.36 -20.26
C ILE A 189 2.02 2.76 -21.71
N ARG A 190 2.38 3.99 -22.12
CA ARG A 190 2.19 4.45 -23.52
C ARG A 190 3.13 3.77 -24.50
N ASP A 191 4.33 3.39 -24.06
CA ASP A 191 5.32 2.68 -24.87
C ASP A 191 5.15 1.17 -24.72
N THR A 192 4.25 0.60 -25.52
CA THR A 192 3.89 -0.83 -25.44
C THR A 192 5.07 -1.76 -25.72
N ALA A 193 6.05 -1.34 -26.54
CA ALA A 193 7.25 -2.13 -26.81
C ALA A 193 8.13 -2.20 -25.56
N ARG A 194 8.44 -1.06 -24.94
CA ARG A 194 9.24 -1.01 -23.70
C ARG A 194 8.53 -1.69 -22.53
N LEU A 195 7.21 -1.56 -22.43
CA LEU A 195 6.43 -2.24 -21.38
C LEU A 195 6.53 -3.78 -21.53
N ARG A 196 6.40 -4.30 -22.76
CA ARG A 196 6.53 -5.74 -23.03
C ARG A 196 7.94 -6.25 -22.76
N GLU A 197 8.96 -5.47 -23.09
CA GLU A 197 10.35 -5.79 -22.77
C GLU A 197 10.57 -5.86 -21.25
N ALA A 198 10.10 -4.85 -20.51
CA ALA A 198 10.18 -4.80 -19.06
C ALA A 198 9.44 -5.98 -18.40
N PHE A 199 8.23 -6.29 -18.86
CA PHE A 199 7.49 -7.48 -18.44
C PHE A 199 8.30 -8.75 -18.69
N GLY A 200 8.84 -8.92 -19.90
CA GLY A 200 9.59 -10.11 -20.29
C GLY A 200 10.81 -10.33 -19.41
N ARG A 201 11.61 -9.28 -19.17
CA ARG A 201 12.78 -9.33 -18.28
C ARG A 201 12.38 -9.74 -16.85
N ILE A 202 11.41 -9.04 -16.26
CA ILE A 202 11.00 -9.28 -14.86
C ILE A 202 10.35 -10.65 -14.70
N TYR A 203 9.57 -11.11 -15.67
CA TYR A 203 8.96 -12.43 -15.67
C TYR A 203 10.01 -13.54 -15.63
N GLU A 204 11.07 -13.43 -16.45
CA GLU A 204 12.18 -14.39 -16.46
C GLU A 204 12.95 -14.40 -15.15
N GLU A 205 13.17 -13.23 -14.53
CA GLU A 205 13.82 -13.14 -13.22
C GLU A 205 13.01 -13.88 -12.13
N ILE A 206 11.69 -13.70 -12.11
CA ILE A 206 10.80 -14.38 -11.15
C ILE A 206 10.74 -15.89 -11.41
N TYR A 207 10.78 -16.33 -12.67
CA TYR A 207 10.66 -17.75 -13.00
C TYR A 207 11.97 -18.53 -12.77
N ARG A 208 13.11 -17.83 -12.71
CA ARG A 208 14.43 -18.42 -12.47
C ARG A 208 14.84 -18.42 -10.98
N SER A 209 14.13 -17.69 -10.13
CA SER A 209 14.33 -17.62 -8.67
C SER A 209 13.57 -18.71 -7.95
#